data_AF-A0A6N7HQE0-F1
#
_entry.id   AF-A0A6N7HQE0-F1
#
_cell.length_a   1.000
_cell.length_b   1.000
_cell.length_c   1.000
_cell.angle_alpha   90.00
_cell.angle_beta   90.00
_cell.angle_gamma   90.00
#
_symmetry.space_group_name_H-M   'P 1'
#
loop_
_entity.id
_entity.type
_entity.pdbx_description
1 polymer ?
#
loop_
_entity_poly.entity_id
_entity_poly.type
_entity_poly.pdbx_seq_one_letter_code
_entity_poly.pdbx_strand_id
1 'polypeptide(L)'
;MVGQDWSRLPDQSRRSGVEHVLVSVADEALAEMSAVVDALRRAGLAVTEVLPSVGVVTGTVDSDTMPSLSAVPGVLAVEPDRGIQLPPPDSPVQ
;
A
#
# COMPACT_ATOMS: atom_id res chain seq x y z
N MET A 1 -6.93 27.16 25.02
CA MET A 1 -8.10 26.30 24.73
C MET A 1 -8.38 26.42 23.24
N VAL A 2 -7.75 25.59 22.41
CA VAL A 2 -8.01 25.58 20.96
C VAL A 2 -8.86 24.36 20.68
N GLY A 3 -10.16 24.58 20.49
CA GLY A 3 -11.05 23.58 19.93
C GLY A 3 -10.80 23.54 18.43
N GLN A 4 -10.09 22.52 17.95
CA GLN A 4 -10.14 22.16 16.55
C GLN A 4 -11.42 21.33 16.37
N ASP A 5 -12.35 21.82 15.56
CA ASP A 5 -13.58 21.14 15.18
C ASP A 5 -13.24 20.08 14.13
N TRP A 6 -13.18 18.82 14.57
CA TRP A 6 -12.84 17.66 13.73
C TRP A 6 -14.01 17.23 12.82
N SER A 7 -15.13 17.97 12.82
CA SER A 7 -16.36 17.64 12.06
C SER A 7 -16.34 18.13 10.61
N ARG A 8 -15.21 18.66 10.12
CA ARG A 8 -15.05 19.23 8.77
C ARG A 8 -13.93 18.60 7.94
N LEU A 9 -13.43 17.42 8.32
CA LEU A 9 -12.67 16.64 7.35
C LEU A 9 -13.61 16.25 6.21
N PRO A 10 -13.25 16.48 4.93
CA PRO A 10 -14.08 16.04 3.81
C PRO A 10 -14.38 14.56 3.95
N ASP A 11 -15.60 14.18 3.61
CA ASP A 11 -16.03 12.80 3.50
C ASP A 11 -15.05 12.05 2.58
N GLN A 12 -14.22 11.17 3.14
CA GLN A 12 -13.20 10.38 2.43
C GLN A 12 -13.84 9.28 1.55
N SER A 13 -15.17 9.30 1.41
CA SER A 13 -15.99 8.29 0.78
C SER A 13 -15.94 8.42 -0.74
N ARG A 14 -15.19 7.49 -1.34
CA ARG A 14 -14.83 7.32 -2.77
C ARG A 14 -13.57 8.08 -3.20
N ARG A 15 -12.41 7.56 -2.80
CA ARG A 15 -11.19 7.79 -3.58
C ARG A 15 -11.22 6.91 -4.81
N SER A 16 -11.74 7.42 -5.93
CA SER A 16 -11.36 6.92 -7.24
C SER A 16 -9.99 7.52 -7.56
N GLY A 17 -8.92 6.80 -7.26
CA GLY A 17 -7.56 7.31 -7.38
C GLY A 17 -6.52 6.20 -7.34
N VAL A 18 -5.29 6.53 -7.75
CA VAL A 18 -4.14 5.65 -7.66
C VAL A 18 -3.60 5.70 -6.24
N GLU A 19 -3.53 4.55 -5.56
CA GLU A 19 -2.97 4.41 -4.22
C GLU A 19 -1.60 3.74 -4.29
N HIS A 20 -0.67 4.17 -3.44
CA HIS A 20 0.59 3.48 -3.24
C HIS A 20 0.38 2.32 -2.27
N VAL A 21 0.95 1.17 -2.58
CA VAL A 21 0.76 -0.04 -1.78
C VAL A 21 2.07 -0.79 -1.59
N LEU A 22 2.14 -1.44 -0.42
CA LEU A 22 3.13 -2.44 -0.09
C LEU A 22 2.45 -3.81 -0.06
N VAL A 23 3.02 -4.77 -0.76
CA VAL A 23 2.54 -6.15 -0.81
C VAL A 23 3.58 -7.05 -0.15
N SER A 24 3.18 -7.71 0.93
CA SER A 24 3.99 -8.75 1.57
C SER A 24 3.70 -10.10 0.92
N VAL A 25 4.74 -10.85 0.59
CA VAL A 25 4.70 -12.18 -0.01
C VAL A 25 4.99 -13.22 1.07
N ALA A 26 4.22 -14.30 1.10
CA ALA A 26 4.41 -15.40 2.03
C ALA A 26 5.77 -16.09 1.80
N ASP A 27 6.43 -16.53 2.88
CA ASP A 27 7.76 -17.16 2.84
C ASP A 27 7.81 -18.36 1.87
N GLU A 28 6.76 -19.19 1.91
CA GLU A 28 6.58 -20.36 1.05
C GLU A 28 6.46 -20.04 -0.45
N ALA A 29 6.14 -18.79 -0.79
CA ALA A 29 6.03 -18.30 -2.17
C ALA A 29 7.27 -17.52 -2.64
N LEU A 30 8.30 -17.33 -1.80
CA LEU A 30 9.51 -16.56 -2.17
C LEU A 30 10.31 -17.23 -3.28
N ALA A 31 10.35 -18.57 -3.33
CA ALA A 31 10.99 -19.30 -4.43
C ALA A 31 10.34 -18.99 -5.79
N GLU A 32 9.05 -18.65 -5.78
CA GLU A 32 8.24 -18.34 -6.97
C GLU A 32 7.96 -16.83 -7.09
N MET A 33 8.81 -15.97 -6.50
CA MET A 33 8.62 -14.51 -6.45
C MET A 33 8.31 -13.89 -7.81
N SER A 34 8.98 -14.34 -8.89
CA SER A 34 8.69 -13.83 -10.23
C SER A 34 7.26 -14.10 -10.67
N ALA A 35 6.72 -15.29 -10.37
CA ALA A 35 5.35 -15.65 -10.71
C ALA A 35 4.34 -14.83 -9.91
N VAL A 36 4.64 -14.56 -8.62
CA VAL A 36 3.83 -13.67 -7.78
C VAL A 36 3.81 -12.25 -8.34
N VAL A 37 4.97 -11.70 -8.72
CA VAL A 37 5.08 -10.36 -9.32
C VAL A 37 4.28 -10.26 -10.63
N ASP A 38 4.34 -11.27 -11.50
CA ASP A 38 3.56 -11.29 -12.74
C ASP A 38 2.05 -11.45 -12.49
N ALA A 39 1.66 -12.18 -11.44
CA ALA A 39 0.26 -12.25 -11.03
C ALA A 39 -0.24 -10.90 -10.47
N LEU A 40 0.56 -10.21 -9.65
CA LEU A 40 0.24 -8.87 -9.14
C LEU A 40 0.07 -7.85 -10.27
N ARG A 41 0.96 -7.87 -11.27
CA ARG A 41 0.83 -7.02 -12.47
C ARG A 41 -0.48 -7.27 -13.22
N ARG A 42 -0.83 -8.54 -13.43
CA ARG A 42 -2.10 -8.93 -14.07
C ARG A 42 -3.32 -8.53 -13.24
N ALA A 43 -3.18 -8.48 -11.92
CA ALA A 43 -4.21 -8.03 -11.00
C ALA A 43 -4.32 -6.49 -10.89
N GLY A 44 -3.47 -5.73 -11.60
CA GLY A 44 -3.57 -4.27 -11.70
C GLY A 44 -2.48 -3.49 -10.96
N LEU A 45 -1.52 -4.17 -10.32
CA LEU A 45 -0.39 -3.49 -9.66
C LEU A 45 0.63 -3.00 -10.71
N ALA A 46 0.84 -1.69 -10.78
CA ALA A 46 2.00 -1.10 -11.42
C ALA A 46 3.20 -1.20 -10.45
N VAL A 47 4.01 -2.24 -10.62
CA VAL A 47 5.17 -2.53 -9.75
C VAL A 47 6.25 -1.47 -9.91
N THR A 48 6.65 -0.86 -8.78
CA THR A 48 7.75 0.11 -8.69
C THR A 48 9.04 -0.58 -8.26
N GLU A 49 8.98 -1.42 -7.22
CA GLU A 49 10.16 -2.09 -6.67
C GLU A 49 9.82 -3.50 -6.19
N VAL A 50 10.80 -4.39 -6.28
CA VAL A 50 10.75 -5.75 -5.73
C VAL A 50 11.94 -5.91 -4.81
N LEU A 51 11.68 -6.21 -3.55
CA LEU A 51 12.67 -6.47 -2.51
C LEU A 51 12.62 -7.96 -2.15
N PRO A 52 13.20 -8.84 -2.97
CA PRO A 52 12.99 -10.29 -2.89
C PRO A 52 13.52 -10.89 -1.59
N SER A 53 14.60 -10.35 -1.03
CA SER A 53 15.22 -10.84 0.21
C SER A 53 14.32 -10.70 1.43
N VAL A 54 13.32 -9.82 1.39
CA VAL A 54 12.39 -9.56 2.49
C VAL A 54 10.93 -9.82 2.10
N GLY A 55 10.69 -10.36 0.90
CA GLY A 55 9.34 -10.71 0.45
C GLY A 55 8.42 -9.52 0.21
N VAL A 56 8.94 -8.37 -0.24
CA VAL A 56 8.15 -7.16 -0.45
C VAL A 56 8.10 -6.75 -1.91
N VAL A 57 6.91 -6.38 -2.38
CA VAL A 57 6.68 -5.71 -3.66
C VAL A 57 5.98 -4.39 -3.40
N THR A 58 6.50 -3.29 -3.94
CA THR A 58 5.85 -1.98 -3.86
C THR A 58 5.36 -1.56 -5.23
N GLY A 59 4.31 -0.74 -5.25
CA GLY A 59 3.76 -0.25 -6.49
C GLY A 59 2.58 0.67 -6.28
N THR A 60 1.90 0.95 -7.38
CA THR A 60 0.64 1.69 -7.37
C THR A 60 -0.48 0.87 -7.98
N VAL A 61 -1.69 1.06 -7.48
CA VAL A 61 -2.88 0.35 -7.95
C VAL A 61 -4.09 1.28 -7.89
N ASP A 62 -5.05 1.07 -8.77
CA ASP A 62 -6.33 1.77 -8.67
C ASP A 62 -7.08 1.32 -7.41
N SER A 63 -7.61 2.28 -6.66
CA SER A 63 -8.26 2.03 -5.36
C SER A 63 -9.42 1.03 -5.45
N ASP A 64 -10.18 1.03 -6.55
CA ASP A 64 -11.28 0.07 -6.76
C ASP A 64 -10.75 -1.35 -7.02
N THR A 65 -9.53 -1.47 -7.55
CA THR A 65 -8.90 -2.77 -7.87
C THR A 65 -7.99 -3.31 -6.78
N MET A 66 -7.54 -2.46 -5.84
CA MET A 66 -6.64 -2.82 -4.74
C MET A 66 -7.06 -4.08 -3.95
N PRO A 67 -8.36 -4.30 -3.60
CA PRO A 67 -8.77 -5.49 -2.86
C PRO A 67 -8.49 -6.81 -3.61
N SER A 68 -8.40 -6.76 -4.94
CA SER A 68 -8.12 -7.93 -5.78
C SER A 68 -6.68 -8.45 -5.61
N LEU A 69 -5.76 -7.61 -5.16
CA LEU A 69 -4.35 -8.00 -4.95
C LEU A 69 -4.23 -9.06 -3.85
N SER A 70 -5.08 -9.03 -2.83
CA SER A 70 -5.09 -10.02 -1.74
C SER A 70 -5.52 -11.42 -2.19
N ALA A 71 -6.14 -11.54 -3.37
CA ALA A 71 -6.54 -12.84 -3.93
C ALA A 71 -5.41 -13.50 -4.75
N VAL A 72 -4.30 -12.80 -4.98
CA VAL A 72 -3.16 -13.36 -5.72
C VAL A 72 -2.47 -14.44 -4.87
N PRO A 73 -2.31 -15.67 -5.39
CA PRO A 73 -1.61 -16.73 -4.66
C PRO A 73 -0.19 -16.30 -4.26
N GLY A 74 0.16 -16.55 -2.99
CA GLY A 74 1.45 -16.15 -2.41
C GLY A 74 1.45 -14.76 -1.78
N VAL A 75 0.39 -13.96 -1.93
CA VAL A 75 0.25 -12.70 -1.19
C VAL A 75 -0.16 -12.98 0.25
N LEU A 76 0.61 -12.44 1.18
CA LEU A 76 0.34 -12.49 2.63
C LEU A 76 -0.48 -11.28 3.08
N ALA A 77 -0.13 -10.09 2.62
CA ALA A 77 -0.81 -8.85 2.99
C ALA A 77 -0.67 -7.78 1.90
N VAL A 78 -1.66 -6.89 1.84
CA VAL A 78 -1.65 -5.69 0.99
C VAL A 78 -1.97 -4.51 1.89
N GLU A 79 -1.03 -3.58 1.98
CA GLU A 79 -1.11 -2.43 2.88
C GLU A 79 -1.01 -1.14 2.06
N PRO A 80 -1.90 -0.16 2.29
CA PRO A 80 -1.72 1.15 1.68
C PRO A 80 -0.48 1.82 2.29
N ASP A 81 0.41 2.30 1.43
CA ASP A 81 1.52 3.15 1.83
C ASP A 81 0.96 4.53 2.19
N ARG A 82 0.75 4.72 3.49
CA ARG A 82 0.29 6.00 4.04
C ARG A 82 1.51 6.85 4.34
N GLY A 83 1.66 7.94 3.60
CA GLY A 83 2.67 8.94 3.90
C GLY A 83 2.55 9.44 5.34
N ILE A 84 3.54 9.13 6.17
CA ILE A 84 3.70 9.71 7.50
C ILE A 84 4.51 10.99 7.36
N GLN A 85 3.88 12.14 7.60
CA GLN A 85 4.59 13.42 7.68
C GLN A 85 5.06 13.61 9.12
N LEU A 86 6.38 13.70 9.31
CA LEU A 86 6.92 14.11 10.61
C LEU A 86 6.49 15.56 10.90
N PRO A 87 6.23 15.90 12.17
CA PRO A 87 6.08 17.30 12.53
C PRO A 87 7.31 18.10 12.05
N PRO A 88 7.14 19.35 11.60
CA PRO A 88 8.28 20.20 11.27
C PRO A 88 9.23 20.29 12.48
N PRO A 89 10.54 20.52 12.26
CA PRO A 89 11.55 20.48 13.32
C PRO A 89 11.29 21.48 14.46
N ASP A 90 10.58 22.57 14.20
CA ASP A 90 10.21 23.59 15.19
C ASP A 90 8.93 23.24 16.00
N SER A 91 8.35 22.05 15.79
CA SER A 91 7.16 21.58 16.50
C SER A 91 7.47 21.24 17.96
N PRO A 92 6.57 21.54 18.92
CA PRO A 92 6.75 21.23 20.34
C PRO A 92 6.66 19.73 20.67
N VAL A 93 6.34 18.89 19.69
CA VAL A 93 6.34 17.42 19.82
C VAL A 93 7.40 16.85 18.86
N GLN A 94 8.36 16.12 19.45
CA GLN A 94 9.33 15.27 18.77
C GLN A 94 9.31 13.89 19.41
#